data_AF-B0DEX5-F1
#
_entry.id   AF-B0DEX5-F1
#
_cell.length_a   1.000
_cell.length_b   1.000
_cell.length_c   1.000
_cell.angle_alpha   90.00
_cell.angle_beta   90.00
_cell.angle_gamma   90.00
#
_symmetry.space_group_name_H-M   'P 1'
#
loop_
_entity.id
_entity.type
_entity.pdbx_description
1 polymer ?
#
loop_
_entity_poly.entity_id
_entity_poly.type
_entity_poly.pdbx_seq_one_letter_code
_entity_poly.pdbx_strand_id
1 'polypeptide(L)'
;MPHLMLDPNLEVRPDFTSAAYDALCTALAAAEGVDKGAIVAHLSDAWNIENDAKKATWDEQVRQDKAEEAEAELAREREQQLKLEERRKVEETERKEKEKKKPKLKNFVPNKLVGNTVQLRPSHYAIHKLEEREYVELYYFTQDGCMEALKIDHTITQDAFTFTKADDTLLLKPMASHKPSNKAIPDKHLTWRQMSLAKTTLLHHMSQAGWPEHLIIALAEFYLNLKGHPTRHEVDGDTVLLHYQAQVRREWHEALRGADDNNVFDISTINDRHVDAIGSQIWNARRNEGVLRLVHPSVLEQPTRTNVRVSPLSPLDIYPPQPYTHLPSYAPCTLHLLPVLCAPCLCSLCTMHPCITCTHALRASSCATCTMHSHGALTIHCCVNMCPCPSLYIHTCP
;
A
#
# COMPACT_ATOMS: atom_id res chain seq x y z
N MET A 1 19.38 -47.38 -46.06
CA MET A 1 20.34 -47.79 -47.11
C MET A 1 21.69 -47.15 -46.82
N PRO A 2 22.83 -47.71 -47.27
CA PRO A 2 24.11 -47.06 -47.09
C PRO A 2 24.12 -45.71 -47.81
N HIS A 3 24.46 -44.63 -47.09
CA HIS A 3 24.57 -43.28 -47.63
C HIS A 3 25.83 -43.23 -48.52
N LEU A 4 25.65 -42.86 -49.79
CA LEU A 4 26.76 -42.70 -50.72
C LEU A 4 27.48 -41.39 -50.39
N MET A 5 28.82 -41.41 -50.37
CA MET A 5 29.65 -40.22 -50.07
C MET A 5 30.18 -39.52 -51.32
N LEU A 6 30.12 -40.19 -52.48
CA LEU A 6 30.60 -39.70 -53.77
C LEU A 6 29.45 -39.73 -54.76
N ASP A 7 29.35 -38.70 -55.60
CA ASP A 7 28.32 -38.58 -56.64
C ASP A 7 28.61 -39.57 -57.78
N PRO A 8 27.76 -40.60 -57.99
CA PRO A 8 27.93 -41.58 -59.05
C PRO A 8 27.82 -40.98 -60.46
N ASN A 9 27.27 -39.77 -60.61
CA ASN A 9 27.25 -39.05 -61.89
C ASN A 9 28.64 -38.59 -62.34
N LEU A 10 29.61 -38.55 -61.42
CA LEU A 10 30.99 -38.20 -61.69
C LEU A 10 31.86 -39.43 -62.01
N GLU A 11 31.34 -40.65 -61.83
CA GLU A 11 32.06 -41.87 -62.13
C GLU A 11 32.12 -42.13 -63.65
N VAL A 12 33.33 -42.26 -64.18
CA VAL A 12 33.58 -42.58 -65.59
C VAL A 12 33.70 -44.10 -65.75
N ARG A 13 32.99 -44.67 -66.72
CA ARG A 13 33.07 -46.09 -67.04
C ARG A 13 34.52 -46.48 -67.39
N PRO A 14 35.10 -47.51 -66.75
CA PRO A 14 36.39 -48.02 -67.14
C PRO A 14 36.41 -48.47 -68.61
N ASP A 15 37.50 -48.20 -69.31
CA ASP A 15 37.68 -48.71 -70.67
C ASP A 15 38.08 -50.19 -70.63
N PHE A 16 37.08 -51.06 -70.74
CA PHE A 16 37.25 -52.51 -70.78
C PHE A 16 37.93 -53.02 -72.06
N THR A 17 38.15 -52.16 -73.05
CA THR A 17 38.94 -52.48 -74.26
C THR A 17 40.43 -52.13 -74.13
N SER A 18 40.81 -51.45 -73.03
CA SER A 18 42.19 -51.06 -72.80
C SER A 18 43.09 -52.27 -72.51
N ALA A 19 44.39 -52.12 -72.79
CA ALA A 19 45.40 -53.15 -72.57
C ALA A 19 45.44 -53.66 -71.10
N ALA A 20 44.97 -52.86 -70.14
CA ALA A 20 44.91 -53.23 -68.73
C ALA A 20 43.89 -54.35 -68.42
N TYR A 21 42.79 -54.44 -69.19
CA TYR A 21 41.74 -55.45 -69.01
C TYR A 21 41.81 -56.61 -70.01
N ASP A 22 42.77 -56.56 -70.96
CA ASP A 22 42.90 -57.48 -72.08
C ASP A 22 43.07 -58.95 -71.66
N ALA A 23 44.00 -59.18 -70.72
CA ALA A 23 44.29 -60.51 -70.17
C ALA A 23 43.08 -61.11 -69.42
N LEU A 24 42.33 -60.25 -68.72
CA LEU A 24 41.16 -60.64 -67.94
C LEU A 24 39.97 -60.98 -68.86
N CYS A 25 39.72 -60.16 -69.89
CA CYS A 25 38.68 -60.43 -70.88
C CYS A 25 38.98 -61.70 -71.70
N THR A 26 40.25 -61.96 -72.02
CA THR A 26 40.65 -63.16 -72.78
C THR A 26 40.48 -64.44 -71.95
N ALA A 27 40.82 -64.42 -70.67
CA ALA A 27 40.63 -65.55 -69.77
C ALA A 27 39.15 -65.88 -69.55
N LEU A 28 38.30 -64.86 -69.38
CA LEU A 28 36.84 -65.03 -69.23
C LEU A 28 36.19 -65.55 -70.53
N ALA A 29 36.60 -65.03 -71.68
CA ALA A 29 36.13 -65.49 -72.99
C ALA A 29 36.43 -66.99 -73.22
N ALA A 30 37.63 -67.43 -72.86
CA ALA A 30 38.02 -68.84 -72.96
C ALA A 30 37.27 -69.76 -71.97
N ALA A 31 36.92 -69.26 -70.78
CA ALA A 31 36.21 -70.02 -69.76
C ALA A 31 34.70 -70.18 -70.06
N GLU A 32 34.06 -69.13 -70.60
CA GLU A 32 32.63 -69.12 -70.92
C GLU A 32 32.34 -69.57 -72.36
N GLY A 33 33.37 -69.76 -73.19
CA GLY A 33 33.23 -70.22 -74.58
C GLY A 33 32.60 -69.20 -75.52
N VAL A 34 32.73 -67.91 -75.20
CA VAL A 34 32.15 -66.78 -75.93
C VAL A 34 33.23 -65.86 -76.49
N ASP A 35 32.85 -65.03 -77.47
CA ASP A 35 33.75 -64.04 -78.05
C ASP A 35 34.15 -62.97 -77.01
N LYS A 36 35.39 -62.47 -77.12
CA LYS A 36 35.94 -61.43 -76.24
C LYS A 36 35.12 -60.14 -76.28
N GLY A 37 34.56 -59.79 -77.44
CA GLY A 37 33.64 -58.65 -77.56
C GLY A 37 32.37 -58.82 -76.74
N ALA A 38 31.87 -60.05 -76.58
CA ALA A 38 30.71 -60.34 -75.75
C ALA A 38 31.02 -60.18 -74.24
N ILE A 39 32.23 -60.55 -73.80
CA ILE A 39 32.69 -60.33 -72.41
C ILE A 39 32.83 -58.83 -72.11
N VAL A 40 33.41 -58.05 -73.03
CA VAL A 40 33.52 -56.58 -72.89
C VAL A 40 32.15 -55.91 -72.82
N ALA A 41 31.20 -56.36 -73.65
CA ALA A 41 29.81 -55.90 -73.61
C ALA A 41 29.16 -56.25 -72.27
N HIS A 42 29.32 -57.49 -71.80
CA HIS A 42 28.76 -57.93 -70.52
C HIS A 42 29.32 -57.14 -69.32
N LEU A 43 30.63 -56.86 -69.28
CA LEU A 43 31.24 -56.01 -68.24
C LEU A 43 30.77 -54.56 -68.31
N SER A 44 30.57 -54.05 -69.53
CA SER A 44 30.04 -52.69 -69.75
C SER A 44 28.59 -52.57 -69.28
N ASP A 45 27.77 -53.58 -69.57
CA ASP A 45 26.36 -53.63 -69.17
C ASP A 45 26.24 -53.82 -67.66
N ALA A 46 27.02 -54.70 -67.06
CA ALA A 46 27.07 -54.90 -65.61
C ALA A 46 27.47 -53.59 -64.88
N TRP A 47 28.47 -52.87 -65.39
CA TRP A 47 28.87 -51.58 -64.83
C TRP A 47 27.77 -50.52 -64.99
N ASN A 48 27.12 -50.45 -66.15
CA ASN A 48 26.01 -49.52 -66.38
C ASN A 48 24.85 -49.78 -65.42
N ILE A 49 24.45 -51.05 -65.24
CA ILE A 49 23.38 -51.44 -64.31
C ILE A 49 23.72 -51.03 -62.87
N GLU A 50 24.96 -51.29 -62.42
CA GLU A 50 25.39 -50.92 -61.07
C GLU A 50 25.48 -49.39 -60.90
N ASN A 51 26.01 -48.67 -61.88
CA ASN A 51 26.12 -47.23 -61.84
C ASN A 51 24.74 -46.54 -61.88
N ASP A 52 23.82 -47.03 -62.69
CA ASP A 52 22.45 -46.52 -62.76
C ASP A 52 21.69 -46.78 -61.46
N ALA A 53 21.91 -47.94 -60.81
CA ALA A 53 21.38 -48.22 -59.48
C ALA A 53 21.97 -47.28 -58.41
N LYS A 54 23.26 -46.96 -58.48
CA LYS A 54 23.91 -45.97 -57.59
C LYS A 54 23.36 -44.56 -57.81
N LYS A 55 23.17 -44.13 -59.06
CA LYS A 55 22.56 -42.83 -59.39
C LYS A 55 21.14 -42.72 -58.85
N ALA A 56 20.31 -43.76 -59.03
CA ALA A 56 18.96 -43.77 -58.48
C ALA A 56 18.96 -43.67 -56.94
N THR A 57 19.91 -44.34 -56.27
CA THR A 57 20.10 -44.24 -54.81
C THR A 57 20.56 -42.84 -54.40
N TRP A 58 21.47 -42.23 -55.16
CA TRP A 58 21.96 -40.87 -54.93
C TRP A 58 20.86 -39.81 -55.12
N ASP A 59 20.06 -39.91 -56.17
CA ASP A 59 18.95 -38.99 -56.43
C ASP A 59 17.87 -39.08 -55.34
N GLU A 60 17.66 -40.27 -54.78
CA GLU A 60 16.80 -40.46 -53.60
C GLU A 60 17.37 -39.76 -52.38
N GLN A 61 18.66 -39.96 -52.10
CA GLN A 61 19.35 -39.36 -50.97
C GLN A 61 19.33 -37.82 -51.05
N VAL A 62 19.68 -37.24 -52.20
CA VAL A 62 19.63 -35.78 -52.41
C VAL A 62 18.22 -35.23 -52.21
N ARG A 63 17.18 -36.00 -52.55
CA ARG A 63 15.79 -35.59 -52.32
C ARG A 63 15.41 -35.62 -50.85
N GLN A 64 15.87 -36.64 -50.12
CA GLN A 64 15.67 -36.78 -48.67
C GLN A 64 16.41 -35.67 -47.92
N ASP A 65 17.68 -35.45 -48.22
CA ASP A 65 18.49 -34.38 -47.61
C ASP A 65 17.86 -33.00 -47.81
N LYS A 66 17.38 -32.70 -49.02
CA LYS A 66 16.66 -31.45 -49.30
C LYS A 66 15.33 -31.34 -48.56
N ALA A 67 14.60 -32.44 -48.40
CA ALA A 67 13.36 -32.46 -47.65
C ALA A 67 13.60 -32.24 -46.15
N GLU A 68 14.62 -32.88 -45.59
CA GLU A 68 15.05 -32.71 -44.20
C GLU A 68 15.55 -31.29 -43.92
N GLU A 69 16.34 -30.69 -44.83
CA GLU A 69 16.80 -29.32 -44.71
C GLU A 69 15.63 -28.32 -44.72
N ALA A 70 14.66 -28.51 -45.61
CA ALA A 70 13.46 -27.69 -45.68
C ALA A 70 12.57 -27.84 -44.43
N GLU A 71 12.44 -29.06 -43.89
CA GLU A 71 11.71 -29.29 -42.65
C GLU A 71 12.43 -28.65 -41.45
N ALA A 72 13.76 -28.75 -41.38
CA ALA A 72 14.57 -28.12 -40.35
C ALA A 72 14.50 -26.59 -40.42
N GLU A 73 14.46 -26.00 -41.61
CA GLU A 73 14.27 -24.57 -41.80
C GLU A 73 12.90 -24.12 -41.31
N LEU A 74 11.83 -24.82 -41.70
CA LEU A 74 10.47 -24.55 -41.23
C LEU A 74 10.34 -24.70 -39.71
N ALA A 75 11.02 -25.68 -39.10
CA ALA A 75 11.07 -25.85 -37.66
C ALA A 75 11.76 -24.66 -36.96
N ARG A 76 12.90 -24.20 -37.49
CA ARG A 76 13.61 -23.00 -36.97
C ARG A 76 12.74 -21.75 -37.06
N GLU A 77 12.04 -21.55 -38.17
CA GLU A 77 11.12 -20.41 -38.34
C GLU A 77 9.97 -20.46 -37.34
N ARG A 78 9.35 -21.63 -37.14
CA ARG A 78 8.29 -21.80 -36.13
C ARG A 78 8.80 -21.51 -34.72
N GLU A 79 9.99 -21.98 -34.36
CA GLU A 79 10.59 -21.70 -33.06
C GLU A 79 10.86 -20.20 -32.87
N GLN A 80 11.37 -19.52 -33.90
CA GLN A 80 11.57 -18.07 -33.86
C GLN A 80 10.25 -17.30 -33.71
N GLN A 81 9.19 -17.71 -34.41
CA GLN A 81 7.85 -17.14 -34.28
C GLN A 81 7.29 -17.32 -32.86
N LEU A 82 7.45 -18.51 -32.28
CA LEU A 82 7.03 -18.79 -30.90
C LEU A 82 7.78 -17.92 -29.89
N LYS A 83 9.10 -17.78 -30.02
CA LYS A 83 9.92 -16.91 -29.15
C LYS A 83 9.54 -15.43 -29.28
N LEU A 84 9.21 -14.98 -30.49
CA LEU A 84 8.74 -13.61 -30.72
C LEU A 84 7.39 -13.39 -30.06
N GLU A 85 6.45 -14.32 -30.22
CA GLU A 85 5.11 -14.23 -29.64
C GLU A 85 5.14 -14.29 -28.11
N GLU A 86 6.00 -15.15 -27.54
CA GLU A 86 6.22 -15.20 -26.09
C GLU A 86 6.77 -13.86 -25.57
N ARG A 87 7.77 -13.29 -26.25
CA ARG A 87 8.32 -11.97 -25.90
C ARG A 87 7.26 -10.87 -25.96
N ARG A 88 6.39 -10.88 -26.98
CA ARG A 88 5.27 -9.94 -27.09
C ARG A 88 4.28 -10.09 -25.95
N LYS A 89 3.95 -11.33 -25.56
CA LYS A 89 3.06 -11.59 -24.41
C LYS A 89 3.68 -11.08 -23.12
N VAL A 90 4.98 -11.34 -22.88
CA VAL A 90 5.68 -10.83 -21.70
C VAL A 90 5.65 -9.31 -21.66
N GLU A 91 6.01 -8.64 -22.76
CA GLU A 91 5.99 -7.16 -22.84
C GLU A 91 4.57 -6.59 -22.63
N GLU A 92 3.54 -7.23 -23.19
CA GLU A 92 2.15 -6.82 -22.99
C GLU A 92 1.71 -7.01 -21.52
N THR A 93 2.09 -8.12 -20.88
CA THR A 93 1.81 -8.34 -19.46
C THR A 93 2.53 -7.31 -18.59
N GLU A 94 3.79 -7.00 -18.87
CA GLU A 94 4.56 -5.98 -18.15
C GLU A 94 3.96 -4.58 -18.34
N ARG A 95 3.50 -4.25 -19.55
CA ARG A 95 2.82 -2.99 -19.83
C ARG A 95 1.49 -2.89 -19.08
N LYS A 96 0.69 -3.97 -19.06
CA LYS A 96 -0.56 -4.04 -18.28
C LYS A 96 -0.28 -3.90 -16.78
N GLU A 97 0.80 -4.48 -16.25
CA GLU A 97 1.20 -4.26 -14.86
C GLU A 97 1.63 -2.82 -14.58
N LYS A 98 2.46 -2.23 -15.47
CA LYS A 98 2.87 -0.83 -15.37
C LYS A 98 1.66 0.11 -15.41
N GLU A 99 0.66 -0.18 -16.23
CA GLU A 99 -0.59 0.59 -16.29
C GLU A 99 -1.47 0.41 -15.04
N LYS A 100 -1.55 -0.80 -14.48
CA LYS A 100 -2.22 -1.05 -13.18
C LYS A 100 -1.53 -0.32 -12.02
N LYS A 101 -0.21 -0.19 -12.06
CA LYS A 101 0.61 0.49 -11.04
C LYS A 101 0.60 2.01 -11.16
N LYS A 102 0.11 2.59 -12.26
CA LYS A 102 -0.04 4.06 -12.36
C LYS A 102 -1.05 4.53 -11.31
N PRO A 103 -0.67 5.45 -10.41
CA PRO A 103 -1.60 6.00 -9.44
C PRO A 103 -2.80 6.58 -10.18
N LYS A 104 -3.99 6.06 -9.91
CA LYS A 104 -5.23 6.64 -10.43
C LYS A 104 -5.36 8.02 -9.80
N LEU A 105 -4.96 9.05 -10.54
CA LEU A 105 -5.17 10.44 -10.13
C LEU A 105 -6.67 10.62 -9.93
N LYS A 106 -7.06 11.05 -8.73
CA LYS A 106 -8.45 11.39 -8.46
C LYS A 106 -8.83 12.57 -9.36
N ASN A 107 -10.04 12.52 -9.93
CA ASN A 107 -10.55 13.63 -10.73
C ASN A 107 -10.56 14.91 -9.89
N PHE A 108 -9.99 15.98 -10.46
CA PHE A 108 -10.11 17.31 -9.89
C PHE A 108 -11.55 17.78 -10.00
N VAL A 109 -12.10 18.32 -8.91
CA VAL A 109 -13.41 18.97 -8.91
C VAL A 109 -13.17 20.48 -9.02
N PRO A 110 -13.44 21.10 -10.19
CA PRO A 110 -13.29 22.54 -10.34
C PRO A 110 -14.08 23.30 -9.28
N ASN A 111 -13.51 24.39 -8.76
CA ASN A 111 -14.10 25.25 -7.73
C ASN A 111 -14.30 24.60 -6.34
N LYS A 112 -13.77 23.39 -6.09
CA LYS A 112 -13.68 22.87 -4.72
C LYS A 112 -12.51 23.56 -4.01
N LEU A 113 -12.83 24.45 -3.07
CA LEU A 113 -11.83 25.10 -2.22
C LEU A 113 -11.06 24.06 -1.40
N VAL A 114 -9.78 24.32 -1.16
CA VAL A 114 -9.00 23.59 -0.16
C VAL A 114 -9.70 23.73 1.20
N GLY A 115 -9.75 22.66 1.98
CA GLY A 115 -10.33 22.73 3.31
C GLY A 115 -9.60 23.77 4.17
N ASN A 116 -10.34 24.60 4.90
CA ASN A 116 -9.78 25.67 5.73
C ASN A 116 -8.99 25.16 6.95
N THR A 117 -8.90 23.85 7.16
CA THR A 117 -8.25 23.24 8.32
C THR A 117 -7.34 22.11 7.86
N VAL A 118 -6.06 22.19 8.27
CA VAL A 118 -5.12 21.07 8.12
C VAL A 118 -5.58 19.97 9.07
N GLN A 119 -6.05 18.86 8.51
CA GLN A 119 -6.40 17.70 9.31
C GLN A 119 -5.12 17.11 9.92
N LEU A 120 -5.06 17.07 11.25
CA LEU A 120 -3.96 16.41 11.96
C LEU A 120 -3.99 14.93 11.60
N ARG A 121 -2.88 14.42 11.06
CA ARG A 121 -2.72 13.01 10.69
C ARG A 121 -1.79 12.34 11.71
N PRO A 122 -2.28 11.38 12.51
CA PRO A 122 -1.43 10.55 13.37
C PRO A 122 -0.40 9.77 12.56
N SER A 123 0.61 9.24 13.25
CA SER A 123 1.64 8.40 12.62
C SER A 123 1.05 7.13 12.01
N HIS A 124 1.68 6.63 10.94
CA HIS A 124 1.33 5.34 10.34
C HIS A 124 1.37 4.20 11.37
N TYR A 125 2.33 4.23 12.30
CA TYR A 125 2.37 3.32 13.46
C TYR A 125 1.08 3.34 14.28
N ALA A 126 0.58 4.52 14.64
CA ALA A 126 -0.63 4.65 15.46
C ALA A 126 -1.89 4.21 14.71
N ILE A 127 -1.98 4.51 13.41
CA ILE A 127 -3.09 4.06 12.56
C ILE A 127 -3.08 2.53 12.42
N HIS A 128 -1.93 1.93 12.15
CA HIS A 128 -1.81 0.46 12.05
C HIS A 128 -2.20 -0.22 13.37
N LYS A 129 -1.74 0.29 14.53
CA LYS A 129 -2.16 -0.22 15.85
C LYS A 129 -3.68 -0.14 16.03
N LEU A 130 -4.29 0.94 15.57
CA LEU A 130 -5.73 1.15 15.66
C LEU A 130 -6.53 0.19 14.75
N GLU A 131 -6.03 -0.10 13.55
CA GLU A 131 -6.62 -1.08 12.62
C GLU A 131 -6.58 -2.50 13.21
N GLU A 132 -5.49 -2.86 13.89
CA GLU A 132 -5.33 -4.14 14.60
C GLU A 132 -6.04 -4.18 15.97
N ARG A 133 -6.80 -3.13 16.31
CA ARG A 133 -7.51 -2.97 17.59
C ARG A 133 -6.61 -2.98 18.83
N GLU A 134 -5.32 -2.79 18.63
CA GLU A 134 -4.33 -2.79 19.70
C GLU A 134 -4.35 -1.47 20.48
N TYR A 135 -3.91 -1.55 21.74
CA TYR A 135 -3.68 -0.35 22.53
C TYR A 135 -2.61 0.53 21.85
N VAL A 136 -2.92 1.82 21.75
CA VAL A 136 -2.02 2.87 21.26
C VAL A 136 -2.10 4.07 22.19
N GLU A 137 -0.94 4.66 22.51
CA GLU A 137 -0.86 5.84 23.36
C GLU A 137 -1.59 7.04 22.73
N LEU A 138 -2.30 7.81 23.56
CA LEU A 138 -2.99 9.02 23.14
C LEU A 138 -2.05 10.09 22.60
N TYR A 139 -0.76 10.05 22.99
CA TYR A 139 0.25 10.99 22.50
C TYR A 139 0.24 11.11 20.97
N TYR A 140 0.10 9.99 20.23
CA TYR A 140 0.10 10.00 18.77
C TYR A 140 -1.06 10.78 18.14
N PHE A 141 -2.13 11.01 18.91
CA PHE A 141 -3.33 11.72 18.49
C PHE A 141 -3.35 13.18 18.98
N THR A 142 -2.32 13.59 19.75
CA THR A 142 -2.10 15.00 20.11
C THR A 142 -1.59 15.78 18.90
N GLN A 143 -1.70 17.11 18.96
CA GLN A 143 -1.09 17.98 17.96
C GLN A 143 0.42 17.74 17.84
N ASP A 144 1.12 17.57 18.97
CA ASP A 144 2.56 17.34 18.99
C ASP A 144 2.93 16.03 18.30
N GLY A 145 2.21 14.94 18.61
CA GLY A 145 2.40 13.63 17.97
C GLY A 145 2.12 13.66 16.47
N CYS A 146 1.05 14.33 16.04
CA CYS A 146 0.71 14.49 14.61
C CYS A 146 1.74 15.36 13.86
N MET A 147 2.24 16.44 14.48
CA MET A 147 3.30 17.25 13.86
C MET A 147 4.63 16.50 13.78
N GLU A 148 4.94 15.66 14.76
CA GLU A 148 6.10 14.78 14.70
C GLU A 148 5.97 13.77 13.56
N ALA A 149 4.81 13.10 13.46
CA ALA A 149 4.51 12.17 12.38
C ALA A 149 4.68 12.82 11.01
N LEU A 150 4.18 14.04 10.82
CA LEU A 150 4.35 14.80 9.58
C LEU A 150 5.82 15.05 9.24
N LYS A 151 6.66 15.40 10.23
CA LYS A 151 8.10 15.57 10.02
C LYS A 151 8.79 14.27 9.62
N ILE A 152 8.37 13.16 10.23
CA ILE A 152 8.90 11.82 9.93
C ILE A 152 8.50 11.40 8.52
N ASP A 153 7.23 11.58 8.13
CA ASP A 153 6.72 11.27 6.79
C ASP A 153 7.46 12.06 5.69
N HIS A 154 7.90 13.29 5.97
CA HIS A 154 8.69 14.09 5.03
C HIS A 154 10.16 13.67 4.93
N THR A 155 10.71 12.97 5.93
CA THR A 155 12.15 12.65 6.01
C THR A 155 12.46 11.18 5.70
N ILE A 156 11.49 10.28 5.91
CA ILE A 156 11.60 8.88 5.48
C ILE A 156 11.22 8.80 4.01
N THR A 157 12.20 8.56 3.13
CA THR A 157 11.90 7.98 1.81
C THR A 157 11.12 6.69 2.05
N GLN A 158 9.94 6.55 1.43
CA GLN A 158 8.99 5.44 1.64
C GLN A 158 9.55 4.03 1.36
N ASP A 159 10.84 3.91 1.02
CA ASP A 159 11.52 2.71 0.54
C ASP A 159 12.25 1.92 1.64
N ALA A 160 12.19 2.35 2.90
CA ALA A 160 12.76 1.59 4.01
C ALA A 160 11.76 0.49 4.45
N PHE A 161 12.09 -0.78 4.17
CA PHE A 161 11.30 -1.94 4.57
C PHE A 161 11.99 -2.73 5.69
N THR A 162 11.20 -3.37 6.56
CA THR A 162 11.68 -4.30 7.58
C THR A 162 11.04 -5.67 7.39
N PHE A 163 11.82 -6.71 7.62
CA PHE A 163 11.34 -8.08 7.68
C PHE A 163 10.72 -8.36 9.05
N THR A 164 9.47 -8.78 9.05
CA THR A 164 8.75 -9.22 10.26
C THR A 164 8.44 -10.71 10.14
N LYS A 165 8.69 -11.49 11.19
CA LYS A 165 8.34 -12.92 11.23
C LYS A 165 6.87 -13.05 11.63
N ALA A 166 6.05 -13.67 10.78
CA ALA A 166 4.68 -14.05 11.07
C ALA A 166 4.51 -15.53 10.73
N ASP A 167 4.22 -16.36 11.73
CA ASP A 167 3.83 -17.78 11.58
C ASP A 167 4.65 -18.54 10.52
N ASP A 168 5.98 -18.52 10.69
CA ASP A 168 7.00 -19.13 9.82
C ASP A 168 7.22 -18.53 8.42
N THR A 169 6.66 -17.36 8.13
CA THR A 169 6.95 -16.57 6.93
C THR A 169 7.56 -15.21 7.26
N LEU A 170 8.52 -14.76 6.44
CA LEU A 170 9.09 -13.41 6.53
C LEU A 170 8.28 -12.46 5.67
N LEU A 171 7.54 -11.56 6.31
CA LEU A 171 6.77 -10.52 5.64
C LEU A 171 7.59 -9.23 5.55
N LEU A 172 7.71 -8.70 4.33
CA LEU A 172 8.30 -7.39 4.07
C LEU A 172 7.24 -6.32 4.33
N LYS A 173 7.44 -5.50 5.37
CA LYS A 173 6.52 -4.39 5.71
C LYS A 173 7.25 -3.05 5.71
N PRO A 174 6.61 -1.94 5.32
CA PRO A 174 7.20 -0.60 5.43
C PRO A 174 7.60 -0.28 6.87
N MET A 175 8.81 0.25 7.07
CA MET A 175 9.35 0.56 8.40
C MET A 175 8.53 1.58 9.17
N ALA A 176 7.92 2.53 8.47
CA ALA A 176 7.15 3.62 9.07
C ALA A 176 5.92 3.12 9.86
N SER A 177 5.42 1.92 9.57
CA SER A 177 4.25 1.33 10.22
C SER A 177 4.57 0.66 11.55
N HIS A 178 5.85 0.43 11.87
CA HIS A 178 6.24 -0.39 13.03
C HIS A 178 7.19 0.29 14.01
N LYS A 179 7.76 1.44 13.66
CA LYS A 179 8.67 2.16 14.56
C LYS A 179 7.89 3.10 15.49
N PRO A 180 7.80 2.81 16.81
CA PRO A 180 7.23 3.76 17.75
C PRO A 180 8.10 5.02 17.85
N SER A 181 7.46 6.16 18.14
CA SER A 181 8.17 7.40 18.43
C SER A 181 8.92 7.27 19.77
N ASN A 182 10.16 7.76 19.82
CA ASN A 182 10.91 7.87 21.07
C ASN A 182 10.40 8.99 21.98
N LYS A 183 9.50 9.84 21.49
CA LYS A 183 8.84 10.92 22.24
C LYS A 183 7.46 10.53 22.73
N ALA A 184 7.01 9.30 22.45
CA ALA A 184 5.71 8.83 22.90
C ALA A 184 5.59 8.91 24.42
N ILE A 185 4.65 9.71 24.90
CA ILE A 185 4.38 9.90 26.32
C ILE A 185 3.32 8.89 26.74
N PRO A 186 3.54 8.10 27.80
CA PRO A 186 2.51 7.22 28.34
C PRO A 186 1.28 8.01 28.78
N ASP A 187 0.10 7.45 28.56
CA ASP A 187 -1.20 8.08 28.79
C ASP A 187 -1.38 8.67 30.20
N LYS A 188 -0.84 8.01 31.23
CA LYS A 188 -0.88 8.48 32.63
C LYS A 188 -0.07 9.76 32.90
N HIS A 189 0.86 10.09 31.99
CA HIS A 189 1.75 11.26 32.09
C HIS A 189 1.34 12.40 31.14
N LEU A 190 0.24 12.24 30.39
CA LEU A 190 -0.31 13.32 29.59
C LEU A 190 -0.93 14.38 30.50
N THR A 191 -0.95 15.64 30.05
CA THR A 191 -1.79 16.65 30.71
C THR A 191 -3.27 16.42 30.40
N TRP A 192 -4.16 16.88 31.28
CA TRP A 192 -5.60 16.79 31.05
C TRP A 192 -6.02 17.43 29.72
N ARG A 193 -5.41 18.56 29.38
CA ARG A 193 -5.62 19.25 28.10
C ARG A 193 -5.18 18.41 26.90
N GLN A 194 -4.00 17.78 26.97
CA GLN A 194 -3.52 16.90 25.89
C GLN A 194 -4.46 15.71 25.70
N MET A 195 -4.85 15.03 26.78
CA MET A 195 -5.83 13.92 26.72
C MET A 195 -7.16 14.39 26.11
N SER A 196 -7.70 15.53 26.58
CA SER A 196 -8.98 16.07 26.12
C SER A 196 -9.01 16.43 24.64
N LEU A 197 -7.87 16.83 24.07
CA LEU A 197 -7.73 17.10 22.63
C LEU A 197 -7.49 15.81 21.84
N ALA A 198 -6.59 14.95 22.34
CA ALA A 198 -6.21 13.71 21.69
C ALA A 198 -7.39 12.74 21.54
N LYS A 199 -8.30 12.67 22.52
CA LYS A 199 -9.46 11.77 22.45
C LYS A 199 -10.35 12.03 21.25
N THR A 200 -10.53 13.28 20.84
CA THR A 200 -11.38 13.64 19.70
C THR A 200 -10.75 13.14 18.41
N THR A 201 -9.44 13.32 18.27
CA THR A 201 -8.66 12.81 17.13
C THR A 201 -8.66 11.28 17.11
N LEU A 202 -8.49 10.62 18.27
CA LEU A 202 -8.57 9.16 18.39
C LEU A 202 -9.93 8.63 17.91
N LEU A 203 -11.04 9.14 18.45
CA LEU A 203 -12.39 8.69 18.11
C LEU A 203 -12.70 8.88 16.61
N HIS A 204 -12.25 10.00 16.04
CA HIS A 204 -12.35 10.25 14.60
C HIS A 204 -11.62 9.18 13.79
N HIS A 205 -10.37 8.85 14.16
CA HIS A 205 -9.60 7.82 13.46
C HIS A 205 -10.12 6.39 13.71
N MET A 206 -10.72 6.10 14.86
CA MET A 206 -11.40 4.81 15.11
C MET A 206 -12.56 4.61 14.14
N SER A 207 -13.36 5.65 13.92
CA SER A 207 -14.44 5.62 12.92
C SER A 207 -13.88 5.38 11.51
N GLN A 208 -12.80 6.04 11.14
CA GLN A 208 -12.15 5.84 9.83
C GLN A 208 -11.55 4.44 9.66
N ALA A 209 -11.06 3.83 10.75
CA ALA A 209 -10.53 2.46 10.77
C ALA A 209 -11.62 1.37 10.82
N GLY A 210 -12.91 1.74 10.75
CA GLY A 210 -14.01 0.78 10.69
C GLY A 210 -14.32 0.09 12.01
N TRP A 211 -14.04 0.74 13.15
CA TRP A 211 -14.42 0.20 14.46
C TRP A 211 -15.94 0.10 14.60
N PRO A 212 -16.45 -0.95 15.31
CA PRO A 212 -17.88 -1.04 15.63
C PRO A 212 -18.38 0.20 16.37
N GLU A 213 -19.50 0.76 15.92
CA GLU A 213 -20.03 2.04 16.43
C GLU A 213 -20.29 2.01 17.94
N HIS A 214 -20.82 0.92 18.48
CA HIS A 214 -21.08 0.77 19.91
C HIS A 214 -19.79 0.86 20.77
N LEU A 215 -18.64 0.40 20.27
CA LEU A 215 -17.36 0.52 20.98
C LEU A 215 -16.83 1.96 20.96
N ILE A 216 -17.04 2.67 19.85
CA ILE A 216 -16.68 4.10 19.74
C ILE A 216 -17.55 4.92 20.71
N ILE A 217 -18.85 4.64 20.77
CA ILE A 217 -19.79 5.31 21.69
C ILE A 217 -19.39 5.04 23.14
N ALA A 218 -19.17 3.79 23.53
CA ALA A 218 -18.76 3.44 24.89
C ALA A 218 -17.47 4.16 25.31
N LEU A 219 -16.47 4.24 24.41
CA LEU A 219 -15.24 4.98 24.68
C LEU A 219 -15.46 6.50 24.73
N ALA A 220 -16.36 7.05 23.92
CA ALA A 220 -16.72 8.47 23.98
C ALA A 220 -17.42 8.84 25.30
N GLU A 221 -18.35 7.98 25.74
CA GLU A 221 -19.05 8.10 27.03
C GLU A 221 -18.09 7.97 28.20
N PHE A 222 -17.13 7.04 28.14
CA PHE A 222 -16.05 6.94 29.13
C PHE A 222 -15.33 8.28 29.32
N TYR A 223 -14.88 8.92 28.24
CA TYR A 223 -14.22 10.22 28.33
C TYR A 223 -15.15 11.36 28.76
N LEU A 224 -16.45 11.25 28.53
CA LEU A 224 -17.43 12.22 29.02
C LEU A 224 -17.61 12.07 30.54
N ASN A 225 -17.74 10.84 31.02
CA ASN A 225 -17.90 10.50 32.43
C ASN A 225 -16.66 10.89 33.23
N LEU A 226 -15.45 10.64 32.70
CA LEU A 226 -14.21 11.15 33.32
C LEU A 226 -14.19 12.66 33.45
N LYS A 227 -14.68 13.40 32.44
CA LYS A 227 -14.71 14.86 32.47
C LYS A 227 -15.71 15.41 33.49
N GLY A 228 -16.80 14.69 33.74
CA GLY A 228 -17.83 15.02 34.71
C GLY A 228 -17.58 14.46 36.12
N HIS A 229 -16.50 13.70 36.33
CA HIS A 229 -16.26 12.98 37.58
C HIS A 229 -15.98 13.93 38.75
N PRO A 230 -16.56 13.72 39.96
CA PRO A 230 -16.35 14.59 41.12
C PRO A 230 -14.87 14.78 41.51
N THR A 231 -14.06 13.71 41.44
CA THR A 231 -12.62 13.75 41.73
C THR A 231 -11.85 14.76 40.89
N ARG A 232 -12.38 15.20 39.73
CA ARG A 232 -11.75 16.25 38.91
C ARG A 232 -11.58 17.57 39.69
N HIS A 233 -12.41 17.81 40.70
CA HIS A 233 -12.36 18.99 41.55
C HIS A 233 -11.46 18.85 42.80
N GLU A 234 -10.90 17.66 43.02
CA GLU A 234 -10.02 17.38 44.14
C GLU A 234 -8.56 17.74 43.83
N VAL A 235 -7.74 17.82 44.88
CA VAL A 235 -6.29 17.98 44.74
C VAL A 235 -5.75 16.74 44.02
N ASP A 236 -4.98 16.96 42.96
CA ASP A 236 -4.46 15.90 42.07
C ASP A 236 -5.53 15.12 41.29
N GLY A 237 -6.77 15.60 41.29
CA GLY A 237 -7.89 14.96 40.62
C GLY A 237 -7.60 14.56 39.17
N ASP A 238 -7.04 15.50 38.40
CA ASP A 238 -6.62 15.24 37.02
C ASP A 238 -5.59 14.10 36.93
N THR A 239 -4.62 14.04 37.85
CA THR A 239 -3.58 12.99 37.85
C THR A 239 -4.19 11.63 38.18
N VAL A 240 -5.07 11.56 39.17
CA VAL A 240 -5.79 10.33 39.54
C VAL A 240 -6.59 9.81 38.34
N LEU A 241 -7.37 10.68 37.70
CA LEU A 241 -8.20 10.30 36.56
C LEU A 241 -7.38 9.94 35.30
N LEU A 242 -6.23 10.59 35.09
CA LEU A 242 -5.31 10.23 34.01
C LEU A 242 -4.65 8.87 34.22
N HIS A 243 -4.34 8.51 35.46
CA HIS A 243 -3.86 7.17 35.81
C HIS A 243 -4.95 6.12 35.60
N TYR A 244 -6.16 6.39 36.11
CA TYR A 244 -7.31 5.51 35.93
C TYR A 244 -7.59 5.27 34.43
N GLN A 245 -7.65 6.33 33.62
CA GLN A 245 -7.95 6.16 32.21
C GLN A 245 -6.89 5.38 31.44
N ALA A 246 -5.61 5.57 31.80
CA ALA A 246 -4.52 4.86 31.17
C ALA A 246 -4.55 3.35 31.48
N GLN A 247 -4.93 2.98 32.71
CA GLN A 247 -5.08 1.58 33.13
C GLN A 247 -6.30 0.94 32.45
N VAL A 248 -7.48 1.54 32.61
CA VAL A 248 -8.74 0.98 32.11
C VAL A 248 -8.75 0.86 30.59
N ARG A 249 -8.23 1.86 29.86
CA ARG A 249 -8.15 1.73 28.40
C ARG A 249 -7.23 0.61 27.95
N ARG A 250 -6.10 0.42 28.64
CA ARG A 250 -5.18 -0.68 28.30
C ARG A 250 -5.84 -2.03 28.54
N GLU A 251 -6.43 -2.22 29.71
CA GLU A 251 -7.17 -3.44 30.07
C GLU A 251 -8.33 -3.71 29.10
N TRP A 252 -9.05 -2.66 28.68
CA TRP A 252 -10.15 -2.76 27.72
C TRP A 252 -9.67 -3.20 26.33
N HIS A 253 -8.57 -2.63 25.83
CA HIS A 253 -7.96 -3.07 24.56
C HIS A 253 -7.40 -4.50 24.65
N GLU A 254 -6.83 -4.89 25.79
CA GLU A 254 -6.35 -6.25 26.01
C GLU A 254 -7.51 -7.25 26.04
N ALA A 255 -8.62 -6.91 26.71
CA ALA A 255 -9.84 -7.71 26.75
C ALA A 255 -10.48 -7.86 25.36
N LEU A 256 -10.50 -6.80 24.54
CA LEU A 256 -10.98 -6.85 23.14
C LEU A 256 -10.17 -7.80 22.25
N ARG A 257 -8.91 -8.07 22.60
CA ARG A 257 -8.01 -8.97 21.86
C ARG A 257 -8.05 -10.40 22.39
N GLY A 258 -8.57 -10.62 23.60
CA GLY A 258 -8.66 -11.94 24.20
C GLY A 258 -9.44 -12.92 23.30
N ALA A 259 -8.97 -14.16 23.22
CA ALA A 259 -9.65 -15.24 22.51
C ALA A 259 -10.81 -15.86 23.31
N ASP A 260 -11.05 -15.37 24.53
CA ASP A 260 -12.12 -15.84 25.40
C ASP A 260 -13.44 -15.23 24.95
N ASP A 261 -14.48 -16.05 24.74
CA ASP A 261 -15.85 -15.63 24.41
C ASP A 261 -16.54 -14.83 25.54
N ASN A 262 -15.80 -14.40 26.56
CA ASN A 262 -16.31 -13.58 27.64
C ASN A 262 -16.55 -12.15 27.14
N ASN A 263 -17.74 -11.62 27.43
CA ASN A 263 -18.08 -10.23 27.11
C ASN A 263 -17.05 -9.27 27.73
N VAL A 264 -16.51 -8.38 26.90
CA VAL A 264 -15.65 -7.27 27.37
C VAL A 264 -16.47 -6.36 28.28
N PHE A 265 -15.86 -5.90 29.37
CA PHE A 265 -16.52 -4.99 30.30
C PHE A 265 -16.82 -3.64 29.63
N ASP A 266 -17.91 -3.01 30.05
CA ASP A 266 -18.30 -1.70 29.54
C ASP A 266 -17.36 -0.60 30.09
N ILE A 267 -16.51 -0.07 29.21
CA ILE A 267 -15.58 1.01 29.54
C ILE A 267 -16.30 2.32 29.90
N SER A 268 -17.55 2.53 29.47
CA SER A 268 -18.28 3.77 29.75
C SER A 268 -18.52 3.97 31.26
N THR A 269 -18.62 2.88 32.03
CA THR A 269 -18.93 2.90 33.45
C THR A 269 -17.67 3.13 34.27
N ILE A 270 -17.64 4.20 35.06
CA ILE A 270 -16.51 4.53 35.94
C ILE A 270 -16.58 3.69 37.22
N ASN A 271 -15.48 3.02 37.56
CA ASN A 271 -15.34 2.27 38.79
C ASN A 271 -14.73 3.19 39.88
N ASP A 272 -15.60 3.84 40.65
CA ASP A 272 -15.19 4.78 41.71
C ASP A 272 -14.23 4.15 42.72
N ARG A 273 -14.41 2.87 43.06
CA ARG A 273 -13.49 2.16 43.97
C ARG A 273 -12.08 2.08 43.41
N HIS A 274 -11.94 1.92 42.09
CA HIS A 274 -10.64 1.90 41.42
C HIS A 274 -10.05 3.32 41.38
N VAL A 275 -10.86 4.34 41.11
CA VAL A 275 -10.44 5.75 41.20
C VAL A 275 -9.91 6.08 42.60
N ASP A 276 -10.64 5.71 43.65
CA ASP A 276 -10.25 5.91 45.05
C ASP A 276 -8.95 5.17 45.42
N ALA A 277 -8.79 3.94 44.93
CA ALA A 277 -7.57 3.16 45.15
C ALA A 277 -6.34 3.83 44.51
N ILE A 278 -6.48 4.36 43.30
CA ILE A 278 -5.43 5.11 42.60
C ILE A 278 -5.12 6.42 43.35
N GLY A 279 -6.15 7.15 43.77
CA GLY A 279 -6.01 8.36 44.58
C GLY A 279 -5.21 8.10 45.86
N SER A 280 -5.56 7.04 46.57
CA SER A 280 -4.86 6.59 47.78
C SER A 280 -3.39 6.25 47.50
N GLN A 281 -3.10 5.55 46.40
CA GLN A 281 -1.72 5.22 46.01
C GLN A 281 -0.89 6.46 45.72
N ILE A 282 -1.42 7.40 44.93
CA ILE A 282 -0.71 8.65 44.57
C ILE A 282 -0.44 9.49 45.83
N TRP A 283 -1.44 9.62 46.69
CA TRP A 283 -1.31 10.37 47.94
C TRP A 283 -0.29 9.74 48.90
N ASN A 284 -0.31 8.41 49.04
CA ASN A 284 0.69 7.68 49.83
C ASN A 284 2.11 7.82 49.27
N ALA A 285 2.28 7.75 47.96
CA ALA A 285 3.57 7.94 47.30
C ALA A 285 4.16 9.32 47.61
N ARG A 286 3.36 10.39 47.49
CA ARG A 286 3.78 11.75 47.82
C ARG A 286 4.13 11.94 49.29
N ARG A 287 3.34 11.38 50.20
CA ARG A 287 3.68 11.41 51.63
C ARG A 287 5.04 10.76 51.85
N ASN A 288 5.28 9.59 51.28
CA ASN A 288 6.53 8.87 51.46
C ASN A 288 7.72 9.64 50.88
N GLU A 289 7.57 10.29 49.72
CA GLU A 289 8.60 11.20 49.18
C GLU A 289 8.87 12.39 50.11
N GLY A 290 7.82 12.99 50.68
CA GLY A 290 7.95 14.07 51.66
C GLY A 290 8.69 13.65 52.93
N VAL A 291 8.43 12.44 53.43
CA VAL A 291 9.14 11.86 54.58
C VAL A 291 10.60 11.57 54.22
N LEU A 292 10.88 10.99 53.05
CA LEU A 292 12.26 10.70 52.62
C LEU A 292 13.11 11.96 52.44
N ARG A 293 12.51 13.07 51.96
CA ARG A 293 13.22 14.37 51.88
C ARG A 293 13.58 14.95 53.24
N LEU A 294 12.82 14.65 54.28
CA LEU A 294 13.11 15.09 55.65
C LEU A 294 14.12 14.18 56.38
N VAL A 295 14.28 12.93 55.91
CA VAL A 295 15.17 11.93 56.53
C VAL A 295 16.55 11.89 55.88
N HIS A 296 16.78 12.55 54.73
CA HIS A 296 18.13 12.79 54.22
C HIS A 296 18.84 13.82 55.12
N PRO A 297 19.86 13.45 55.91
CA PRO A 297 20.68 14.44 56.58
C PRO A 297 21.41 15.23 55.51
N SER A 298 21.42 16.55 55.64
CA SER A 298 22.38 17.41 54.98
C SER A 298 23.76 16.80 55.20
N VAL A 299 24.32 16.16 54.18
CA VAL A 299 25.76 15.91 54.13
C VAL A 299 26.35 17.31 54.01
N LEU A 300 26.78 17.84 55.16
CA LEU A 300 27.69 18.97 55.24
C LEU A 300 28.86 18.66 54.29
N GLU A 301 28.88 19.32 53.14
CA GLU A 301 30.10 19.49 52.37
C GLU A 301 31.11 20.17 53.29
N GLN A 302 32.03 19.38 53.82
CA GLN A 302 33.23 19.91 54.45
C GLN A 302 34.08 20.56 53.34
N PRO A 303 34.52 21.82 53.51
CA PRO A 303 35.37 22.46 52.53
C PRO A 303 36.77 21.85 52.62
N THR A 304 37.13 21.01 51.66
CA THR A 304 38.53 20.67 51.40
C THR A 304 39.26 21.94 50.96
N ARG A 305 40.17 22.39 51.81
CA ARG A 305 41.22 23.39 51.51
C ARG A 305 41.97 22.98 50.23
N THR A 306 41.68 23.64 49.13
CA THR A 306 42.61 23.75 47.99
C THR A 306 43.27 25.12 48.03
N ASN A 307 44.58 25.11 48.26
CA ASN A 307 45.49 26.24 48.07
C ASN A 307 45.33 26.78 46.64
N VAL A 308 44.76 27.97 46.49
CA VAL A 308 44.91 28.75 45.25
C VAL A 308 45.47 30.13 45.59
N ARG A 309 46.58 30.39 44.94
CA ARG A 309 47.47 31.53 45.01
C ARG A 309 46.74 32.81 44.58
N VAL A 310 46.83 33.85 45.40
CA VAL A 310 46.29 35.18 45.17
C VAL A 310 47.11 35.93 44.10
N SER A 311 46.44 36.57 43.15
CA SER A 311 46.89 37.79 42.46
C SER A 311 45.71 38.56 41.85
N PRO A 312 45.83 39.89 41.66
CA PRO A 312 44.85 40.82 42.22
C PRO A 312 43.94 41.52 41.20
N LEU A 313 42.76 41.91 41.71
CA LEU A 313 41.94 43.11 41.49
C LEU A 313 41.96 43.81 40.13
N SER A 314 40.76 44.01 39.56
CA SER A 314 40.29 45.33 39.08
C SER A 314 38.75 45.40 39.00
N PRO A 315 38.16 46.60 39.08
CA PRO A 315 36.88 46.82 39.77
C PRO A 315 35.72 47.32 38.88
N LEU A 316 34.51 47.21 39.45
CA LEU A 316 33.26 47.94 39.14
C LEU A 316 32.56 47.63 37.81
N ASP A 317 31.30 47.16 37.91
CA ASP A 317 30.18 48.09 37.78
C ASP A 317 28.88 47.50 38.34
N ILE A 318 28.28 48.30 39.23
CA ILE A 318 26.97 48.15 39.85
C ILE A 318 26.01 48.93 38.95
N TYR A 319 24.97 48.29 38.40
CA TYR A 319 23.75 49.02 38.02
C TYR A 319 22.47 48.25 38.39
N PRO A 320 21.47 48.92 39.00
CA PRO A 320 20.25 48.33 39.56
C PRO A 320 19.11 48.16 38.54
N PRO A 321 18.01 47.45 38.90
CA PRO A 321 16.86 47.25 38.02
C PRO A 321 15.89 48.44 38.06
N GLN A 322 15.20 48.69 36.94
CA GLN A 322 14.10 49.66 36.83
C GLN A 322 12.84 49.00 36.21
N PRO A 323 11.65 49.57 36.43
CA PRO A 323 10.46 48.81 36.79
C PRO A 323 9.34 48.83 35.74
N TYR A 324 8.35 47.96 36.01
CA TYR A 324 7.01 47.89 35.43
C TYR A 324 6.31 49.25 35.31
N THR A 325 5.62 49.49 34.18
CA THR A 325 4.44 50.37 34.13
C THR A 325 3.40 49.91 33.08
N HIS A 326 2.20 49.66 33.62
CA HIS A 326 0.85 50.07 33.18
C HIS A 326 0.24 49.71 31.81
N LEU A 327 -0.90 48.98 31.93
CA LEU A 327 -2.11 49.00 31.11
C LEU A 327 -2.79 50.40 31.06
N PRO A 328 -3.59 50.69 30.02
CA PRO A 328 -5.07 50.75 30.16
C PRO A 328 -5.77 50.11 28.93
N SER A 329 -6.94 49.45 28.96
CA SER A 329 -8.31 49.67 29.48
C SER A 329 -9.18 50.70 28.74
N TYR A 330 -10.23 50.15 28.10
CA TYR A 330 -11.52 50.71 27.62
C TYR A 330 -11.71 51.15 26.15
N ALA A 331 -12.87 50.70 25.65
CA ALA A 331 -13.52 50.67 24.33
C ALA A 331 -14.16 52.04 23.95
N PRO A 332 -15.08 52.22 22.96
CA PRO A 332 -15.82 51.27 22.11
C PRO A 332 -16.04 51.68 20.62
N CYS A 333 -16.86 50.86 19.96
CA CYS A 333 -17.30 50.78 18.56
C CYS A 333 -17.82 52.07 17.88
N THR A 334 -17.64 52.13 16.56
CA THR A 334 -18.61 52.76 15.64
C THR A 334 -18.66 52.03 14.30
N LEU A 335 -19.89 51.62 13.94
CA LEU A 335 -20.33 51.16 12.62
C LEU A 335 -20.17 52.27 11.57
N HIS A 336 -19.75 51.93 10.35
CA HIS A 336 -20.26 52.61 9.16
C HIS A 336 -20.32 51.65 7.95
N LEU A 337 -21.48 51.69 7.30
CA LEU A 337 -21.84 51.04 6.05
C LEU A 337 -21.10 51.67 4.85
N LEU A 338 -20.72 50.79 3.89
CA LEU A 338 -20.71 50.87 2.40
C LEU A 338 -21.01 52.22 1.72
N PRO A 339 -20.41 52.53 0.53
CA PRO A 339 -20.69 51.74 -0.69
C PRO A 339 -19.61 51.61 -1.79
N VAL A 340 -19.80 50.54 -2.58
CA VAL A 340 -19.71 50.44 -4.06
C VAL A 340 -18.76 51.38 -4.79
N LEU A 341 -17.71 50.82 -5.42
CA LEU A 341 -17.15 51.37 -6.66
C LEU A 341 -16.81 50.25 -7.66
N CYS A 342 -17.32 50.47 -8.87
CA CYS A 342 -17.13 49.71 -10.09
C CYS A 342 -15.66 49.62 -10.55
N ALA A 343 -15.42 48.58 -11.35
CA ALA A 343 -14.22 48.28 -12.11
C ALA A 343 -13.73 49.42 -13.04
N PRO A 344 -12.51 49.26 -13.58
CA PRO A 344 -12.40 49.35 -15.03
C PRO A 344 -11.76 48.14 -15.70
N CYS A 345 -12.33 47.85 -16.87
CA CYS A 345 -11.87 47.02 -17.97
C CYS A 345 -10.36 47.06 -18.24
N LEU A 346 -9.80 45.89 -18.55
CA LEU A 346 -8.73 45.74 -19.53
C LEU A 346 -9.20 44.77 -20.61
N CYS A 347 -9.58 45.33 -21.75
CA CYS A 347 -9.70 44.62 -23.02
C CYS A 347 -8.34 44.66 -23.72
N SER A 348 -7.79 43.50 -24.08
CA SER A 348 -6.99 43.37 -25.30
C SER A 348 -6.84 41.89 -25.65
N LEU A 349 -7.56 41.44 -26.69
CA LEU A 349 -7.03 40.66 -27.82
C LEU A 349 -8.21 40.10 -28.64
N CYS A 350 -8.37 40.74 -29.81
CA CYS A 350 -9.19 40.29 -30.92
C CYS A 350 -8.54 39.08 -31.61
N THR A 351 -9.34 38.09 -32.01
CA THR A 351 -9.14 37.40 -33.30
C THR A 351 -10.45 36.79 -33.81
N MET A 352 -11.08 37.54 -34.74
CA MET A 352 -11.82 37.15 -35.94
C MET A 352 -12.44 35.74 -36.11
N HIS A 353 -13.79 35.71 -36.09
CA HIS A 353 -14.76 35.18 -37.10
C HIS A 353 -14.85 33.67 -37.46
N PRO A 354 -15.98 33.16 -38.04
CA PRO A 354 -17.29 33.78 -38.28
C PRO A 354 -18.54 32.96 -37.84
N CYS A 355 -19.66 33.69 -37.90
CA CYS A 355 -21.08 33.36 -37.80
C CYS A 355 -21.58 32.01 -38.35
N ILE A 356 -22.52 31.37 -37.62
CA ILE A 356 -23.77 30.83 -38.19
C ILE A 356 -24.93 31.15 -37.23
N THR A 357 -26.06 31.45 -37.86
CA THR A 357 -27.29 32.12 -37.47
C THR A 357 -28.08 31.59 -36.28
N CYS A 358 -28.70 32.54 -35.58
CA CYS A 358 -29.79 32.40 -34.63
C CYS A 358 -31.12 32.14 -35.36
N THR A 359 -31.95 31.20 -34.87
CA THR A 359 -33.40 31.21 -35.11
C THR A 359 -34.13 30.82 -33.84
N HIS A 360 -35.05 31.70 -33.44
CA HIS A 360 -36.02 31.56 -32.36
C HIS A 360 -36.94 30.34 -32.55
N ALA A 361 -37.34 29.67 -31.44
CA ALA A 361 -38.74 29.27 -31.25
C ALA A 361 -39.04 28.94 -29.77
N LEU A 362 -40.18 29.45 -29.33
CA LEU A 362 -40.77 29.39 -27.99
C LEU A 362 -41.54 28.09 -27.74
N ARG A 363 -41.59 27.72 -26.44
CA ARG A 363 -42.74 27.17 -25.68
C ARG A 363 -43.51 25.94 -26.20
N ALA A 364 -43.52 24.93 -25.32
CA ALA A 364 -44.70 24.36 -24.64
C ALA A 364 -45.07 22.89 -24.93
N SER A 365 -45.35 22.21 -23.80
CA SER A 365 -46.38 21.19 -23.57
C SER A 365 -46.11 19.71 -23.88
N SER A 366 -45.98 18.97 -22.78
CA SER A 366 -46.83 17.83 -22.39
C SER A 366 -46.83 16.52 -23.20
N CYS A 367 -46.64 15.46 -22.42
CA CYS A 367 -47.39 14.18 -22.43
C CYS A 367 -46.84 12.97 -23.22
N ALA A 368 -46.98 11.82 -22.54
CA ALA A 368 -47.36 10.51 -23.07
C ALA A 368 -46.26 9.53 -23.58
N THR A 369 -45.93 8.60 -22.67
CA THR A 369 -46.00 7.11 -22.79
C THR A 369 -45.25 6.29 -23.85
N CYS A 370 -44.70 5.17 -23.32
CA CYS A 370 -44.44 3.84 -23.92
C CYS A 370 -43.38 3.79 -25.03
N THR A 371 -42.45 2.82 -25.14
CA THR A 371 -42.41 1.37 -24.86
C THR A 371 -40.90 1.01 -24.92
N MET A 372 -40.30 0.05 -24.22
CA MET A 372 -40.32 -1.37 -24.59
C MET A 372 -39.50 -2.20 -23.57
N HIS A 373 -40.03 -3.39 -23.25
CA HIS A 373 -39.40 -4.45 -22.48
C HIS A 373 -38.13 -5.01 -23.15
N SER A 374 -37.14 -5.40 -22.34
CA SER A 374 -36.41 -6.65 -22.58
C SER A 374 -36.10 -7.32 -21.23
N HIS A 375 -36.30 -8.62 -21.21
CA HIS A 375 -36.35 -9.51 -20.05
C HIS A 375 -35.00 -9.70 -19.35
N GLY A 376 -35.05 -9.80 -18.03
CA GLY A 376 -33.98 -10.39 -17.20
C GLY A 376 -34.59 -10.80 -15.85
N ALA A 377 -34.85 -12.10 -15.70
CA ALA A 377 -35.52 -12.69 -14.55
C ALA A 377 -34.70 -12.52 -13.25
N LEU A 378 -35.35 -12.01 -12.20
CA LEU A 378 -34.87 -12.13 -10.82
C LEU A 378 -36.01 -12.68 -9.96
N THR A 379 -35.76 -13.85 -9.39
CA THR A 379 -36.64 -14.54 -8.44
C THR A 379 -36.65 -13.76 -7.12
N ILE A 380 -37.80 -13.19 -6.75
CA ILE A 380 -38.01 -12.52 -5.46
C ILE A 380 -38.88 -13.43 -4.59
N HIS A 381 -38.30 -13.89 -3.48
CA HIS A 381 -39.04 -14.50 -2.36
C HIS A 381 -39.89 -13.42 -1.67
N CYS A 382 -41.21 -13.61 -1.65
CA CYS A 382 -42.13 -12.83 -0.83
C CYS A 382 -41.96 -13.21 0.65
N CYS A 383 -41.59 -12.25 1.49
CA CYS A 383 -41.87 -12.28 2.93
C CYS A 383 -42.98 -11.27 3.23
N VAL A 384 -44.15 -11.81 3.55
CA VAL A 384 -45.28 -11.11 4.15
C VAL A 384 -44.89 -10.79 5.60
N ASN A 385 -44.94 -9.53 6.01
CA ASN A 385 -45.07 -9.20 7.43
C ASN A 385 -45.91 -7.94 7.62
N MET A 386 -46.95 -8.12 8.43
CA MET A 386 -48.01 -7.19 8.76
C MET A 386 -47.55 -6.12 9.75
N CYS A 387 -47.96 -4.87 9.51
CA CYS A 387 -48.03 -3.83 10.54
C CYS A 387 -49.38 -3.94 11.28
N PRO A 388 -49.41 -3.82 12.63
CA PRO A 388 -50.63 -3.49 13.34
C PRO A 388 -50.66 -2.01 13.77
N CYS A 389 -51.78 -1.34 13.47
CA CYS A 389 -52.18 -0.08 14.13
C CYS A 389 -52.88 -0.37 15.48
N PRO A 390 -52.87 0.59 16.43
CA PRO A 390 -53.36 0.38 17.79
C PRO A 390 -54.88 0.59 17.89
N SER A 391 -55.57 -0.22 18.68
CA SER A 391 -56.98 -0.03 19.02
C SER A 391 -57.16 0.19 20.52
N LEU A 392 -57.97 1.20 20.83
CA LEU A 392 -58.36 1.68 22.14
C LEU A 392 -58.97 0.56 23.00
N TYR A 393 -58.63 0.55 24.30
CA TYR A 393 -59.43 -0.11 25.33
C TYR A 393 -59.95 0.93 26.33
N ILE A 394 -61.27 0.99 26.42
CA ILE A 394 -62.07 1.67 27.44
C ILE A 394 -62.24 0.68 28.60
N HIS A 395 -61.93 1.11 29.83
CA HIS A 395 -62.33 0.40 31.04
C HIS A 395 -63.21 1.31 31.89
N THR A 396 -64.46 0.91 32.04
CA THR A 396 -65.40 1.36 33.06
C THR A 396 -65.19 0.53 34.33
N CYS A 397 -65.09 1.21 35.48
CA CYS A 397 -65.25 0.62 36.82
C CYS A 397 -66.74 0.51 37.19
N PRO A 398 -67.12 -0.43 38.06
CA PRO A 398 -68.29 -0.29 38.93
C PRO A 398 -68.06 0.75 40.03
#